data_AF-Q8RWH6-F1
#
_entry.id   AF-Q8RWH6-F1
#
_cell.length_a   1.000
_cell.length_b   1.000
_cell.length_c   1.000
_cell.angle_alpha   90.00
_cell.angle_beta   90.00
_cell.angle_gamma   90.00
#
_symmetry.space_group_name_H-M   'P 1'
#
loop_
_entity.id
_entity.type
_entity.pdbx_description
1 polymer ?
#
loop_
_entity_poly.entity_id
_entity_poly.type
_entity_poly.pdbx_seq_one_letter_code
_entity_poly.pdbx_strand_id
1 'polypeptide(L)'
;MNKYKCKTMPGLTTHMNEHYSSSGFWSEDDDGLTYDQLDQFWSELSSKARHELLRIDKQTLFEQARKNMCCSRCLGLLLEGFAQILSAGRAAYEKRMMGPSKDNCKSNGTRKCTVAYQSPPVHRWGGLTTTRSGCITLLDCFLTAKTFKGLQNVFESNRARERERELLYPDACGGGGRVWLSQGIAGFGKGHGTRETCNLHTTRLSCDTLVDFWSALEEHSRQSLLRMKEEDFVERLTYRFDCKKFCRDCRRNVIREFKELKELKRIQRDPRCTDWFCVADTAFQYEVDIDSVRADWSQYFTENAGYHHFEWAIGTGEGESDILEFKYVGNDRSARVNGLDLRGLHECYITLRAFKKNGRPSEISVKAHALRGQQCVHSRLVVGDGFVSIKRGECIRMFFEHAEEAEEEEDEVLIDKDGNELDGECLRPQKHAKSPELAREFLLDAATVIFKEQVEKAFRDGTAHQNAHSIFVCLSSELLEQRVHIACKEIVTLEKQNKLLEEEEKEKREEEERKERKRIKEREKKLRRKERLK
;
A
#
# COMPACT_ATOMS: atom_id res chain seq x y z
N MET A 1 12.94 0.41 -26.47
CA MET A 1 13.09 1.79 -25.95
C MET A 1 12.18 1.95 -24.73
N ASN A 2 12.64 1.54 -23.55
CA ASN A 2 11.90 1.66 -22.29
C ASN A 2 12.31 2.93 -21.55
N LYS A 3 11.43 3.93 -21.52
CA LYS A 3 11.52 5.09 -20.64
C LYS A 3 10.59 4.86 -19.46
N TYR A 4 11.16 4.49 -18.31
CA TYR A 4 10.47 4.54 -17.03
C TYR A 4 10.12 6.01 -16.72
N LYS A 5 8.88 6.41 -17.02
CA LYS A 5 8.24 7.56 -16.38
C LYS A 5 7.64 7.05 -15.07
N CYS A 6 8.27 7.34 -13.94
CA CYS A 6 7.54 7.41 -12.68
C CYS A 6 6.53 8.54 -12.85
N LYS A 7 5.27 8.19 -13.14
CA LYS A 7 4.15 9.11 -12.96
C LYS A 7 3.92 9.22 -11.46
N THR A 8 4.25 10.38 -10.91
CA THR A 8 3.67 10.89 -9.66
C THR A 8 2.15 10.86 -9.77
N MET A 9 1.46 10.38 -8.73
CA MET A 9 0.00 10.51 -8.65
C MET A 9 -0.39 11.99 -8.67
N PRO A 10 -1.48 12.37 -9.36
CA PRO A 10 -1.93 13.76 -9.42
C PRO A 10 -2.85 14.05 -8.23
N GLY A 11 -2.45 15.00 -7.39
CA GLY A 11 -3.26 15.43 -6.25
C GLY A 11 -2.46 16.22 -5.23
N LEU A 12 -2.00 17.41 -5.61
CA LEU A 12 -2.11 18.66 -4.83
C LEU A 12 -1.25 19.72 -5.55
N THR A 13 -1.93 20.76 -5.98
CA THR A 13 -1.38 22.02 -6.47
C THR A 13 -0.23 22.50 -5.59
N THR A 14 0.90 22.82 -6.23
CA THR A 14 2.06 23.49 -5.65
C THR A 14 1.65 24.91 -5.27
N HIS A 15 0.99 25.06 -4.12
CA HIS A 15 0.96 26.35 -3.44
C HIS A 15 2.28 26.44 -2.68
N MET A 16 3.21 27.19 -3.25
CA MET A 16 4.38 27.69 -2.53
C MET A 16 3.86 28.53 -1.37
N ASN A 17 3.75 27.93 -0.19
CA ASN A 17 3.65 28.69 1.05
C ASN A 17 5.07 29.09 1.44
N GLU A 18 5.51 30.19 0.81
CA GLU A 18 6.43 31.12 1.45
C GLU A 18 5.77 31.58 2.75
N HIS A 19 6.54 31.63 3.86
CA HIS A 19 6.10 31.94 5.23
C HIS A 19 5.67 30.76 6.11
N TYR A 20 6.60 29.86 6.47
CA TYR A 20 6.68 29.36 7.85
C TYR A 20 8.15 29.19 8.25
N SER A 21 8.50 29.79 9.39
CA SER A 21 9.84 30.19 9.80
C SER A 21 10.90 29.08 9.84
N SER A 22 12.09 29.49 9.42
CA SER A 22 13.36 28.80 9.42
C SER A 22 13.96 28.64 10.82
N SER A 23 13.40 27.78 11.67
CA SER A 23 14.19 27.21 12.77
C SER A 23 14.96 26.00 12.22
N GLY A 24 16.02 26.28 11.49
CA GLY A 24 16.91 25.23 11.00
C GLY A 24 17.67 24.65 12.19
N PHE A 25 17.96 23.36 12.17
CA PHE A 25 18.99 22.75 13.03
C PHE A 25 20.34 23.52 13.03
N TRP A 26 20.53 24.38 12.02
CA TRP A 26 21.68 25.26 11.81
C TRP A 26 21.44 26.74 12.17
N SER A 27 20.24 27.14 12.63
CA SER A 27 19.97 28.49 13.12
C SER A 27 20.19 28.53 14.62
N GLU A 28 21.11 29.41 15.01
CA GLU A 28 21.68 29.67 16.33
C GLU A 28 20.88 29.19 17.57
N ASP A 29 21.64 28.63 18.52
CA ASP A 29 21.32 28.42 19.94
C ASP A 29 20.54 27.17 20.38
N ASP A 30 21.02 25.97 20.02
CA ASP A 30 20.80 24.78 20.88
C ASP A 30 22.03 23.83 20.97
N ASP A 31 22.86 23.74 19.92
CA ASP A 31 23.96 22.73 19.83
C ASP A 31 25.40 23.27 19.85
N GLY A 32 25.57 24.60 19.81
CA GLY A 32 26.84 25.30 20.00
C GLY A 32 27.78 25.39 18.79
N LEU A 33 27.33 25.04 17.58
CA LEU A 33 28.08 25.21 16.32
C LEU A 33 27.40 26.23 15.40
N THR A 34 28.20 27.16 14.87
CA THR A 34 27.75 28.15 13.88
C THR A 34 27.97 27.63 12.44
N TYR A 35 27.20 28.16 11.49
CA TYR A 35 27.40 27.84 10.06
C TYR A 35 28.83 28.13 9.60
N ASP A 36 29.41 29.24 10.04
CA ASP A 36 30.76 29.66 9.66
C ASP A 36 31.83 28.65 10.13
N GLN A 37 31.66 28.09 11.33
CA GLN A 37 32.55 27.02 11.84
C GLN A 37 32.46 25.75 10.99
N LEU A 38 31.27 25.39 10.50
CA LEU A 38 31.08 24.22 9.65
C LEU A 38 31.62 24.44 8.24
N ASP A 39 31.41 25.63 7.67
CA ASP A 39 31.94 25.98 6.36
C ASP A 39 33.48 26.02 6.39
N GLN A 40 34.06 26.61 7.44
CA GLN A 40 35.50 26.59 7.67
C GLN A 40 36.02 25.15 7.81
N PHE A 41 35.47 24.36 8.74
CA PHE A 41 35.82 22.95 8.93
C PHE A 41 35.76 22.17 7.61
N TRP A 42 34.65 22.29 6.89
CA TRP A 42 34.47 21.59 5.62
C TRP A 42 35.51 22.01 4.59
N SER A 43 35.79 23.31 4.48
CA SER A 43 36.74 23.87 3.52
C SER A 43 38.18 23.38 3.76
N GLU A 44 38.56 23.18 5.03
CA GLU A 44 39.90 22.74 5.45
C GLU A 44 40.12 21.23 5.26
N LEU A 45 39.06 20.42 5.27
CA LEU A 45 39.16 19.00 5.04
C LEU A 45 39.67 18.67 3.62
N SER A 46 40.66 17.79 3.54
CA SER A 46 41.11 17.23 2.27
C SER A 46 39.97 16.43 1.59
N SER A 47 40.01 16.32 0.27
CA SER A 47 39.04 15.50 -0.48
C SER A 47 38.95 14.08 0.07
N LYS A 48 40.10 13.45 0.40
CA LYS A 48 40.12 12.10 0.99
C LYS A 48 39.40 12.06 2.35
N ALA A 49 39.67 13.03 3.23
CA ALA A 49 39.04 13.10 4.55
C ALA A 49 37.52 13.30 4.45
N ARG A 50 37.04 14.13 3.51
CA ARG A 50 35.60 14.30 3.25
C ARG A 50 34.92 13.00 2.82
N HIS A 51 35.57 12.24 1.94
CA HIS A 51 35.05 10.94 1.50
C HIS A 51 35.10 9.88 2.61
N GLU A 52 36.05 9.94 3.54
CA GLU A 52 36.12 9.02 4.68
C GLU A 52 35.10 9.37 5.77
N LEU A 53 34.90 10.66 6.04
CA LEU A 53 33.93 11.17 7.01
C LEU A 53 32.49 10.76 6.63
N LEU A 54 32.11 10.97 5.37
CA LEU A 54 30.75 10.76 4.87
C LEU A 54 30.55 9.35 4.31
N ARG A 55 30.73 8.33 5.17
CA ARG A 55 30.44 6.93 4.84
C ARG A 55 29.67 6.25 5.94
N ILE A 56 28.59 5.58 5.57
CA ILE A 56 27.83 4.72 6.49
C ILE A 56 27.88 3.29 5.95
N ASP A 57 28.40 2.36 6.74
CA ASP A 57 28.32 0.95 6.40
C ASP A 57 26.91 0.41 6.63
N LYS A 58 26.62 -0.73 5.99
CA LYS A 58 25.32 -1.39 6.09
C LYS A 58 24.93 -1.69 7.54
N GLN A 59 25.86 -2.17 8.36
CA GLN A 59 25.55 -2.61 9.72
C GLN A 59 25.08 -1.43 10.57
N THR A 60 25.80 -0.31 10.55
CA THR A 60 25.44 0.92 11.25
C THR A 60 24.07 1.43 10.84
N LEU A 61 23.78 1.49 9.53
CA LEU A 61 22.49 1.97 9.03
C LEU A 61 21.31 1.14 9.56
N PHE A 62 21.42 -0.18 9.47
CA PHE A 62 20.34 -1.08 9.89
C PHE A 62 20.25 -1.26 11.40
N GLU A 63 21.34 -1.03 12.14
CA GLU A 63 21.26 -0.91 13.61
C GLU A 63 20.45 0.32 14.01
N GLN A 64 20.68 1.46 13.37
CA GLN A 64 19.88 2.66 13.64
C GLN A 64 18.42 2.52 13.18
N ALA A 65 18.18 1.90 12.03
CA ALA A 65 16.81 1.64 11.57
C ALA A 65 16.01 0.77 12.55
N ARG A 66 16.66 -0.19 13.21
CA ARG A 66 16.05 -1.00 14.28
C ARG A 66 15.80 -0.19 15.55
N LYS A 67 16.72 0.71 15.92
CA LYS A 67 16.53 1.66 17.04
C LYS A 67 15.33 2.58 16.80
N ASN A 68 15.06 2.93 15.55
CA ASN A 68 13.88 3.72 15.14
C ASN A 68 12.57 2.89 15.06
N MET A 69 12.54 1.70 15.66
CA MET A 69 11.35 0.84 15.81
C MET A 69 10.64 0.49 14.50
N CYS A 70 11.39 0.27 13.42
CA CYS A 70 10.82 -0.24 12.17
C CYS A 70 10.25 -1.65 12.38
N CYS A 71 9.00 -1.89 11.94
CA CYS A 71 8.43 -3.24 11.95
C CYS A 71 9.17 -4.16 10.96
N SER A 72 9.03 -5.48 11.11
CA SER A 72 9.80 -6.48 10.32
C SER A 72 9.60 -6.32 8.81
N ARG A 73 8.36 -6.05 8.37
CA ARG A 73 8.02 -5.77 6.96
C ARG A 73 8.69 -4.51 6.43
N CYS A 74 8.58 -3.37 7.12
CA CYS A 74 9.25 -2.13 6.74
C CYS A 74 10.79 -2.30 6.70
N LEU A 75 11.36 -3.05 7.64
CA LEU A 75 12.79 -3.35 7.64
C LEU A 75 13.21 -4.16 6.41
N GLY A 76 12.39 -5.12 5.98
CA GLY A 76 12.58 -5.85 4.72
C GLY A 76 12.61 -4.93 3.50
N LEU A 77 11.70 -3.94 3.44
CA LEU A 77 11.66 -2.96 2.36
C LEU A 77 12.86 -2.00 2.38
N LEU A 78 13.37 -1.64 3.57
CA LEU A 78 14.61 -0.87 3.69
C LEU A 78 15.82 -1.65 3.14
N LEU A 79 15.88 -2.96 3.39
CA LEU A 79 16.92 -3.83 2.82
C LEU A 79 16.84 -3.90 1.29
N GLU A 80 15.64 -3.94 0.73
CA GLU A 80 15.44 -3.86 -0.71
C GLU A 80 15.91 -2.51 -1.26
N GLY A 81 15.53 -1.40 -0.61
CA GLY A 81 16.00 -0.06 -0.97
C GLY A 81 17.52 0.04 -1.00
N PHE A 82 18.21 -0.54 -0.01
CA PHE A 82 19.66 -0.64 0.02
C PHE A 82 20.24 -1.43 -1.17
N ALA A 83 19.62 -2.54 -1.55
CA ALA A 83 20.02 -3.31 -2.73
C ALA A 83 19.81 -2.53 -4.05
N GLN A 84 18.72 -1.75 -4.14
CA GLN A 84 18.42 -0.91 -5.29
C GLN A 84 19.46 0.21 -5.47
N ILE A 85 19.82 0.93 -4.40
CA ILE A 85 20.83 2.00 -4.49
C ILE A 85 22.22 1.45 -4.81
N LEU A 86 22.59 0.27 -4.27
CA LEU A 86 23.86 -0.40 -4.63
C LEU A 86 23.92 -0.78 -6.11
N SER A 87 22.81 -1.28 -6.66
CA SER A 87 22.73 -1.63 -8.08
C SER A 87 22.82 -0.38 -8.95
N ALA A 88 22.14 0.71 -8.55
CA ALA A 88 22.23 2.00 -9.22
C ALA A 88 23.65 2.59 -9.18
N GLY A 89 24.32 2.53 -8.02
CA GLY A 89 25.70 3.00 -7.84
C GLY A 89 26.70 2.23 -8.71
N ARG A 90 26.57 0.89 -8.77
CA ARG A 90 27.39 0.05 -9.66
C ARG A 90 27.20 0.40 -11.14
N ALA A 91 25.95 0.52 -11.59
CA ALA A 91 25.64 0.90 -12.97
C ALA A 91 26.17 2.30 -13.34
N ALA A 92 26.12 3.26 -12.40
CA ALA A 92 26.68 4.60 -12.60
C ALA A 92 28.21 4.57 -12.73
N TYR A 93 28.87 3.73 -11.93
CA TYR A 93 30.31 3.53 -11.98
C TYR A 93 30.77 2.89 -13.31
N GLU A 94 30.09 1.83 -13.77
CA GLU A 94 30.39 1.17 -15.05
C GLU A 94 30.25 2.11 -16.25
N LYS A 95 29.21 2.96 -16.26
CA LYS A 95 29.04 4.00 -17.28
C LYS A 95 30.18 5.02 -17.31
N ARG A 96 30.81 5.30 -16.16
CA ARG A 96 31.94 6.23 -16.06
C ARG A 96 33.24 5.62 -16.58
N MET A 97 33.38 4.30 -16.51
CA MET A 97 34.54 3.54 -16.98
C MET A 97 34.50 3.28 -18.49
N MET A 98 33.31 3.03 -19.06
CA MET A 98 33.14 2.69 -20.48
C MET A 98 33.19 3.90 -21.44
N GLY A 99 33.24 5.13 -20.92
CA GLY A 99 33.21 6.35 -21.72
C GLY A 99 31.90 6.53 -22.52
N PRO A 100 31.72 7.65 -23.24
CA PRO A 100 30.59 7.78 -24.16
C PRO A 100 30.77 6.78 -25.32
N SER A 101 29.85 5.82 -25.44
CA SER A 101 29.82 4.89 -26.57
C SER A 101 29.58 5.67 -27.88
N LYS A 102 30.35 5.34 -28.93
CA LYS A 102 30.35 6.04 -30.22
C LYS A 102 29.10 5.80 -31.09
N ASP A 103 28.16 4.97 -30.67
CA ASP A 103 27.08 4.48 -31.54
C ASP A 103 25.74 5.22 -31.44
N ASN A 104 25.71 6.50 -31.07
CA ASN A 104 24.50 7.30 -31.29
C ASN A 104 24.76 8.81 -31.38
N CYS A 105 25.29 9.26 -32.51
CA CYS A 105 25.33 10.68 -32.88
C CYS A 105 24.67 10.90 -34.25
N LYS A 106 23.34 10.85 -34.29
CA LYS A 106 22.51 11.57 -35.28
C LYS A 106 21.22 12.08 -34.63
N SER A 107 21.33 13.14 -33.81
CA SER A 107 20.29 14.17 -33.69
C SER A 107 20.80 15.35 -32.88
N ASN A 108 20.64 16.53 -33.46
CA ASN A 108 21.02 17.87 -33.01
C ASN A 108 20.92 18.17 -31.51
N GLY A 109 21.89 18.98 -31.04
CA GLY A 109 21.75 19.85 -29.87
C GLY A 109 22.54 19.40 -28.64
N THR A 110 23.83 19.76 -28.61
CA THR A 110 24.65 20.08 -27.44
C THR A 110 24.16 19.57 -26.07
N ARG A 111 24.09 18.26 -25.87
CA ARG A 111 24.05 17.66 -24.52
C ARG A 111 25.39 17.00 -24.25
N LYS A 112 26.34 17.79 -23.74
CA LYS A 112 27.43 17.25 -22.92
C LYS A 112 26.76 16.34 -21.89
N CYS A 113 27.24 15.10 -21.80
CA CYS A 113 26.83 14.14 -20.79
C CYS A 113 27.43 14.56 -19.43
N THR A 114 27.04 15.73 -18.94
CA THR A 114 27.11 16.05 -17.51
C THR A 114 26.06 15.16 -16.86
N VAL A 115 26.45 14.38 -15.85
CA VAL A 115 25.51 13.94 -14.81
C VAL A 115 24.74 15.19 -14.43
N ALA A 116 23.50 15.31 -14.90
CA ALA A 116 22.72 16.52 -14.70
C ALA A 116 22.70 16.75 -13.20
N TYR A 117 23.11 17.95 -12.78
CA TYR A 117 22.99 18.43 -11.41
C TYR A 117 21.50 18.42 -11.06
N GLN A 118 20.96 17.25 -10.73
CA GLN A 118 19.61 17.13 -10.24
C GLN A 118 19.66 17.69 -8.83
N SER A 119 18.90 18.75 -8.61
CA SER A 119 18.76 19.35 -7.28
C SER A 119 18.35 18.25 -6.28
N PRO A 120 18.91 18.23 -5.05
CA PRO A 120 18.60 17.21 -4.04
C PRO A 120 17.10 16.92 -3.83
N PRO A 121 16.17 17.90 -3.92
CA PRO A 121 14.73 17.64 -3.82
C PRO A 121 14.18 16.70 -4.90
N VAL A 122 14.74 16.76 -6.12
CA VAL A 122 14.28 16.04 -7.31
C VAL A 122 15.07 14.74 -7.51
N HIS A 123 16.25 14.60 -6.89
CA HIS A 123 17.03 13.38 -6.95
C HIS A 123 16.31 12.26 -6.20
N ARG A 124 16.10 11.11 -6.85
CA ARG A 124 15.40 9.94 -6.26
C ARG A 124 15.93 9.60 -4.87
N TRP A 125 17.24 9.52 -4.72
CA TRP A 125 17.89 9.17 -3.45
C TRP A 125 18.31 10.39 -2.61
N GLY A 126 17.77 11.59 -2.87
CA GLY A 126 18.07 12.78 -2.05
C GLY A 126 19.55 13.14 -1.96
N GLY A 127 20.31 13.01 -3.05
CA GLY A 127 21.76 13.22 -3.09
C GLY A 127 22.64 12.04 -2.63
N LEU A 128 22.05 10.92 -2.18
CA LEU A 128 22.79 9.72 -1.76
C LEU A 128 23.26 8.87 -2.95
N THR A 129 24.36 8.15 -2.73
CA THR A 129 24.93 7.13 -3.61
C THR A 129 25.69 6.08 -2.79
N THR A 130 26.33 5.12 -3.44
CA THR A 130 27.12 4.08 -2.78
C THR A 130 28.58 4.07 -3.21
N THR A 131 29.49 3.76 -2.28
CA THR A 131 30.89 3.49 -2.57
C THR A 131 31.08 2.11 -3.22
N ARG A 132 32.28 1.84 -3.77
CA ARG A 132 32.66 0.50 -4.26
C ARG A 132 32.64 -0.57 -3.16
N SER A 133 32.88 -0.18 -1.90
CA SER A 133 32.83 -1.07 -0.74
C SER A 133 31.41 -1.35 -0.24
N GLY A 134 30.39 -0.76 -0.86
CA GLY A 134 28.99 -0.94 -0.47
C GLY A 134 28.55 -0.08 0.72
N CYS A 135 29.27 1.00 1.03
CA CYS A 135 28.84 1.99 2.03
C CYS A 135 27.96 3.06 1.37
N ILE A 136 27.00 3.60 2.12
CA ILE A 136 26.22 4.77 1.70
C ILE A 136 27.06 6.03 1.87
N THR A 137 26.98 6.93 0.90
CA THR A 137 27.68 8.22 0.86
C THR A 137 26.88 9.23 0.01
N LEU A 138 27.41 10.43 -0.20
CA LEU A 138 26.81 11.44 -1.08
C LEU A 138 27.45 11.46 -2.46
N LEU A 139 26.74 12.02 -3.44
CA LEU A 139 27.28 12.23 -4.79
C LEU A 139 28.58 13.06 -4.75
N ASP A 140 29.55 12.68 -5.60
CA ASP A 140 30.89 13.31 -5.67
C ASP A 140 30.84 14.84 -5.80
N CYS A 141 29.85 15.40 -6.48
CA CYS A 141 29.72 16.85 -6.65
C CYS A 141 29.52 17.59 -5.32
N PHE A 142 28.87 16.96 -4.33
CA PHE A 142 28.71 17.54 -3.00
C PHE A 142 29.97 17.33 -2.14
N LEU A 143 30.65 16.20 -2.29
CA LEU A 143 31.88 15.89 -1.55
C LEU A 143 33.08 16.74 -2.00
N THR A 144 33.14 17.08 -3.29
CA THR A 144 34.22 17.87 -3.89
C THR A 144 33.99 19.38 -3.81
N ALA A 145 32.77 19.83 -3.46
CA ALA A 145 32.48 21.24 -3.29
C ALA A 145 33.29 21.85 -2.14
N LYS A 146 33.87 23.04 -2.36
CA LYS A 146 34.64 23.73 -1.32
C LYS A 146 33.78 24.31 -0.20
N THR A 147 32.57 24.77 -0.54
CA THR A 147 31.61 25.36 0.38
C THR A 147 30.67 24.30 0.95
N PHE A 148 30.29 24.43 2.21
CA PHE A 148 29.33 23.57 2.89
C PHE A 148 27.89 23.75 2.39
N LYS A 149 27.58 24.87 1.73
CA LYS A 149 26.22 25.19 1.24
C LYS A 149 25.56 24.07 0.42
N GLY A 150 26.34 23.38 -0.40
CA GLY A 150 25.83 22.25 -1.19
C GLY A 150 25.34 21.08 -0.33
N LEU A 151 26.07 20.76 0.74
CA LEU A 151 25.68 19.74 1.72
C LEU A 151 24.52 20.18 2.58
N GLN A 152 24.52 21.44 3.03
CA GLN A 152 23.40 22.01 3.77
C GLN A 152 22.08 21.84 2.98
N ASN A 153 22.08 22.17 1.68
CA ASN A 153 20.90 22.02 0.83
C ASN A 153 20.45 20.56 0.71
N VAL A 154 21.38 19.59 0.70
CA VAL A 154 21.05 18.16 0.70
C VAL A 154 20.34 17.79 2.01
N PHE A 155 20.92 18.14 3.15
CA PHE A 155 20.38 17.80 4.47
C PHE A 155 19.04 18.48 4.75
N GLU A 156 18.90 19.77 4.43
CA GLU A 156 17.64 20.52 4.54
C GLU A 156 16.55 19.94 3.66
N SER A 157 16.90 19.56 2.42
CA SER A 157 15.95 18.91 1.50
C SER A 157 15.47 17.56 2.03
N ASN A 158 16.35 16.77 2.67
CA ASN A 158 15.95 15.48 3.23
C ASN A 158 15.15 15.63 4.53
N ARG A 159 15.40 16.65 5.34
CA ARG A 159 14.50 17.01 6.47
C ARG A 159 13.12 17.46 6.00
N ALA A 160 13.05 18.22 4.91
CA ALA A 160 11.76 18.58 4.31
C ALA A 160 11.00 17.34 3.82
N ARG A 161 11.71 16.41 3.17
CA ARG A 161 11.16 15.10 2.76
C ARG A 161 10.65 14.29 3.95
N GLU A 162 11.36 14.30 5.07
CA GLU A 162 10.91 13.59 6.28
C GLU A 162 9.64 14.20 6.87
N ARG A 163 9.55 15.53 6.93
CA ARG A 163 8.33 16.22 7.39
C ARG A 163 7.13 15.91 6.49
N GLU A 164 7.33 15.90 5.17
CA GLU A 164 6.28 15.52 4.21
C GLU A 164 5.85 14.06 4.40
N ARG A 165 6.81 13.14 4.59
CA ARG A 165 6.53 11.73 4.89
C ARG A 165 5.70 11.57 6.15
N GLU A 166 6.03 12.29 7.21
CA GLU A 166 5.31 12.22 8.48
C GLU A 166 3.87 12.73 8.38
N LEU A 167 3.59 13.69 7.50
CA LEU A 167 2.25 14.18 7.20
C LEU A 167 1.44 13.17 6.38
N LEU A 168 2.08 12.52 5.40
CA LEU A 168 1.43 11.52 4.55
C LEU A 168 1.14 10.22 5.31
N TYR A 169 2.03 9.83 6.23
CA TYR A 169 1.96 8.56 6.95
C TYR A 169 2.13 8.77 8.47
N PRO A 170 1.15 9.40 9.14
CA PRO A 170 1.23 9.71 10.57
C PRO A 170 1.47 8.45 11.43
N ASP A 171 0.81 7.34 11.08
CA ASP A 171 0.84 6.09 11.85
C ASP A 171 1.90 5.07 11.37
N ALA A 172 2.77 5.45 10.43
CA ALA A 172 3.84 4.57 9.96
C ALA A 172 5.02 4.55 10.95
N CYS A 173 5.63 3.37 11.11
CA CYS A 173 6.85 3.22 11.93
C CYS A 173 8.06 3.89 11.26
N GLY A 174 9.12 4.19 12.05
CA GLY A 174 10.41 4.66 11.55
C GLY A 174 10.62 6.19 11.54
N GLY A 175 9.67 6.98 12.05
CA GLY A 175 9.83 8.44 12.22
C GLY A 175 10.60 8.82 13.49
N GLY A 176 11.47 9.82 13.38
CA GLY A 176 12.53 10.21 14.34
C GLY A 176 12.09 10.78 15.70
N GLY A 177 10.96 10.34 16.24
CA GLY A 177 10.47 10.79 17.56
C GLY A 177 9.16 10.14 18.00
N ARG A 178 8.50 9.37 17.13
CA ARG A 178 7.27 8.67 17.48
C ARG A 178 7.60 7.32 18.09
N VAL A 179 7.51 7.26 19.42
CA VAL A 179 7.40 5.99 20.15
C VAL A 179 6.17 5.28 19.62
N TRP A 180 6.35 4.01 19.31
CA TRP A 180 5.29 3.09 18.96
C TRP A 180 4.38 2.90 20.17
N LEU A 181 3.47 3.85 20.40
CA LEU A 181 2.45 3.74 21.43
C LEU A 181 1.43 2.75 20.89
N SER A 182 1.47 1.52 21.41
CA SER A 182 0.30 0.67 21.36
C SER A 182 -0.84 1.45 21.98
N GLN A 183 -1.72 2.00 21.16
CA GLN A 183 -2.97 2.58 21.60
C GLN A 183 -3.86 1.43 22.07
N GLY A 184 -3.53 0.89 23.25
CA GLY A 184 -4.42 0.08 24.04
C GLY A 184 -5.52 1.02 24.51
N ILE A 185 -6.69 0.90 23.88
CA ILE A 185 -7.92 1.45 24.43
C ILE A 185 -8.00 0.96 25.88
N ALA A 186 -8.07 1.89 26.82
CA ALA A 186 -8.23 1.58 28.24
C ALA A 186 -9.55 0.84 28.43
N GLY A 187 -9.50 -0.49 28.59
CA GLY A 187 -10.68 -1.33 28.82
C GLY A 187 -10.48 -2.82 28.55
N PHE A 188 -9.59 -3.20 27.64
CA PHE A 188 -9.27 -4.62 27.38
C PHE A 188 -7.82 -4.93 27.76
N GLY A 189 -7.63 -6.08 28.40
CA GLY A 189 -6.48 -6.41 29.25
C GLY A 189 -5.07 -6.21 28.67
N LYS A 190 -4.11 -6.15 29.60
CA LYS A 190 -2.66 -6.16 29.36
C LYS A 190 -2.23 -7.35 28.49
N GLY A 191 -2.29 -7.19 27.18
CA GLY A 191 -1.57 -8.03 26.23
C GLY A 191 -0.26 -7.34 25.84
N HIS A 192 0.85 -7.77 26.41
CA HIS A 192 2.17 -7.51 25.82
C HIS A 192 2.26 -8.30 24.51
N GLY A 193 1.80 -7.70 23.42
CA GLY A 193 1.98 -8.20 22.06
C GLY A 193 2.69 -7.14 21.25
N THR A 194 3.97 -7.39 20.93
CA THR A 194 4.65 -6.73 19.82
C THR A 194 3.82 -6.96 18.57
N ARG A 195 2.99 -6.00 18.12
CA ARG A 195 2.39 -6.11 16.78
C ARG A 195 3.60 -6.24 15.82
N GLU A 196 3.70 -7.35 15.09
CA GLU A 196 4.84 -7.60 14.18
C GLU A 196 4.84 -6.62 12.98
N THR A 197 3.72 -5.92 12.77
CA THR A 197 3.45 -5.04 11.63
C THR A 197 2.87 -3.70 12.10
N CYS A 198 3.26 -2.60 11.45
CA CYS A 198 2.73 -1.26 11.75
C CYS A 198 1.38 -1.00 11.07
N ASN A 199 0.68 0.05 11.52
CA ASN A 199 -0.66 0.43 11.01
C ASN A 199 -0.70 0.59 9.49
N LEU A 200 0.40 1.04 8.86
CA LEU A 200 0.52 1.11 7.40
C LEU A 200 0.19 -0.21 6.69
N HIS A 201 0.39 -1.35 7.35
CA HIS A 201 0.11 -2.68 6.82
C HIS A 201 -1.25 -3.26 7.24
N THR A 202 -1.89 -2.71 8.27
CA THR A 202 -3.07 -3.34 8.90
C THR A 202 -4.32 -2.45 8.92
N THR A 203 -4.19 -1.15 8.68
CA THR A 203 -5.33 -0.23 8.70
C THR A 203 -6.36 -0.62 7.63
N ARG A 204 -7.63 -0.61 8.03
CA ARG A 204 -8.78 -0.75 7.10
C ARG A 204 -8.78 0.45 6.16
N LEU A 205 -8.98 0.21 4.88
CA LEU A 205 -9.00 1.25 3.86
C LEU A 205 -10.45 1.58 3.53
N SER A 206 -10.78 2.86 3.34
CA SER A 206 -12.10 3.24 2.87
C SER A 206 -12.25 2.97 1.37
N CYS A 207 -13.48 2.72 0.92
CA CYS A 207 -13.84 2.71 -0.50
C CYS A 207 -13.27 3.91 -1.26
N ASP A 208 -13.39 5.13 -0.71
CA ASP A 208 -12.87 6.35 -1.36
C ASP A 208 -11.35 6.28 -1.62
N THR A 209 -10.59 5.80 -0.64
CA THR A 209 -9.13 5.62 -0.77
C THR A 209 -8.80 4.64 -1.90
N LEU A 210 -9.54 3.54 -2.00
CA LEU A 210 -9.35 2.54 -3.05
C LEU A 210 -9.77 3.06 -4.43
N VAL A 211 -10.83 3.86 -4.52
CA VAL A 211 -11.28 4.51 -5.76
C VAL A 211 -10.25 5.52 -6.26
N ASP A 212 -9.67 6.33 -5.38
CA ASP A 212 -8.62 7.30 -5.72
C ASP A 212 -7.36 6.58 -6.22
N PHE A 213 -6.93 5.54 -5.49
CA PHE A 213 -5.82 4.69 -5.92
C PHE A 213 -6.09 4.07 -7.29
N TRP A 214 -7.26 3.45 -7.47
CA TRP A 214 -7.65 2.81 -8.72
C TRP A 214 -7.64 3.80 -9.90
N SER A 215 -8.13 5.02 -9.66
CA SER A 215 -8.18 6.07 -10.67
C SER A 215 -6.79 6.56 -11.10
N ALA A 216 -5.81 6.52 -10.19
CA ALA A 216 -4.43 6.88 -10.50
C ALA A 216 -3.64 5.79 -11.24
N LEU A 217 -4.08 4.53 -11.21
CA LEU A 217 -3.42 3.41 -11.88
C LEU A 217 -3.55 3.47 -13.41
N GLU A 218 -2.53 2.97 -14.11
CA GLU A 218 -2.59 2.73 -15.55
C GLU A 218 -3.50 1.53 -15.87
N GLU A 219 -4.05 1.51 -17.08
CA GLU A 219 -5.04 0.50 -17.48
C GLU A 219 -4.49 -0.94 -17.40
N HIS A 220 -3.23 -1.16 -17.77
CA HIS A 220 -2.59 -2.47 -17.62
C HIS A 220 -2.50 -2.91 -16.14
N SER A 221 -2.19 -1.98 -15.23
CA SER A 221 -2.13 -2.27 -13.80
C SER A 221 -3.51 -2.62 -13.24
N ARG A 222 -4.56 -1.89 -13.66
CA ARG A 222 -5.95 -2.20 -13.31
C ARG A 222 -6.35 -3.60 -13.77
N GLN A 223 -6.07 -3.95 -15.02
CA GLN A 223 -6.33 -5.29 -15.56
C GLN A 223 -5.55 -6.37 -14.80
N SER A 224 -4.31 -6.09 -14.40
CA SER A 224 -3.51 -7.01 -13.60
C SER A 224 -4.03 -7.19 -12.17
N LEU A 225 -4.71 -6.21 -11.58
CA LEU A 225 -5.29 -6.32 -10.24
C LEU A 225 -6.61 -7.09 -10.22
N LEU A 226 -7.36 -7.06 -11.32
CA LEU A 226 -8.58 -7.86 -11.50
C LEU A 226 -8.30 -9.21 -12.18
N ARG A 227 -7.04 -9.66 -12.11
CA ARG A 227 -6.61 -10.97 -12.59
C ARG A 227 -5.66 -11.59 -11.58
N MET A 228 -5.83 -12.87 -11.32
CA MET A 228 -4.94 -13.65 -10.47
C MET A 228 -4.81 -15.08 -10.97
N LYS A 229 -3.82 -15.81 -10.47
CA LYS A 229 -3.68 -17.22 -10.84
C LYS A 229 -4.82 -18.04 -10.25
N GLU A 230 -5.22 -19.09 -10.97
CA GLU A 230 -6.27 -20.01 -10.53
C GLU A 230 -5.91 -20.66 -9.18
N GLU A 231 -4.65 -21.06 -8.99
CA GLU A 231 -4.13 -21.64 -7.74
C GLU A 231 -4.33 -20.69 -6.55
N ASP A 232 -3.91 -19.43 -6.69
CA ASP A 232 -4.02 -18.40 -5.64
C ASP A 232 -5.49 -18.10 -5.31
N PHE A 233 -6.37 -18.07 -6.32
CA PHE A 233 -7.80 -17.84 -6.12
C PHE A 233 -8.44 -18.98 -5.32
N VAL A 234 -8.15 -20.24 -5.70
CA VAL A 234 -8.70 -21.42 -5.02
C VAL A 234 -8.20 -21.52 -3.58
N GLU A 235 -6.94 -21.18 -3.31
CA GLU A 235 -6.39 -21.11 -1.95
C GLU A 235 -7.16 -20.10 -1.09
N ARG A 236 -7.34 -18.86 -1.58
CA ARG A 236 -8.08 -17.82 -0.85
C ARG A 236 -9.56 -18.16 -0.67
N LEU A 237 -10.18 -18.77 -1.68
CA LEU A 237 -11.56 -19.25 -1.58
C LEU A 237 -11.68 -20.34 -0.51
N THR A 238 -10.71 -21.25 -0.44
CA THR A 238 -10.66 -22.31 0.58
C THR A 238 -10.51 -21.73 1.98
N TYR A 239 -9.61 -20.75 2.15
CA TYR A 239 -9.45 -20.02 3.41
C TYR A 239 -10.77 -19.41 3.88
N ARG A 240 -11.53 -18.78 2.98
CA ARG A 240 -12.86 -18.24 3.30
C ARG A 240 -13.87 -19.31 3.71
N PHE A 241 -13.85 -20.50 3.10
CA PHE A 241 -14.70 -21.61 3.56
C PHE A 241 -14.36 -22.04 4.99
N ASP A 242 -13.08 -21.99 5.38
CA ASP A 242 -12.61 -22.39 6.70
C ASP A 242 -12.93 -21.34 7.76
N CYS A 243 -12.70 -20.06 7.48
CA CYS A 243 -13.09 -18.95 8.35
C CYS A 243 -14.59 -18.95 8.66
N LYS A 244 -15.42 -19.34 7.69
CA LYS A 244 -16.88 -19.38 7.82
C LYS A 244 -17.43 -20.71 8.34
N LYS A 245 -16.62 -21.69 8.73
CA LYS A 245 -17.08 -23.06 9.08
C LYS A 245 -18.09 -23.63 8.04
N PHE A 246 -17.88 -23.30 6.77
CA PHE A 246 -18.82 -23.61 5.69
C PHE A 246 -19.00 -25.13 5.58
N CYS A 247 -20.23 -25.63 5.53
CA CYS A 247 -20.43 -27.08 5.55
C CYS A 247 -19.87 -27.77 4.29
N ARG A 248 -19.49 -29.04 4.42
CA ARG A 248 -18.83 -29.80 3.34
C ARG A 248 -19.65 -29.84 2.05
N ASP A 249 -20.97 -29.88 2.16
CA ASP A 249 -21.87 -29.96 0.99
C ASP A 249 -21.92 -28.65 0.23
N CYS A 250 -22.04 -27.53 0.94
CA CYS A 250 -22.00 -26.19 0.36
C CYS A 250 -20.63 -25.92 -0.31
N ARG A 251 -19.52 -26.34 0.32
CA ARG A 251 -18.18 -26.29 -0.30
C ARG A 251 -18.14 -27.04 -1.63
N ARG A 252 -18.70 -28.26 -1.66
CA ARG A 252 -18.75 -29.07 -2.89
C ARG A 252 -19.57 -28.40 -3.98
N ASN A 253 -20.68 -27.75 -3.64
CA ASN A 253 -21.52 -27.03 -4.59
C ASN A 253 -20.78 -25.83 -5.19
N VAL A 254 -20.18 -24.96 -4.36
CA VAL A 254 -19.43 -23.79 -4.86
C VAL A 254 -18.25 -24.20 -5.75
N ILE A 255 -17.50 -25.25 -5.36
CA ILE A 255 -16.40 -25.76 -6.19
C ILE A 255 -16.91 -26.41 -7.49
N ARG A 256 -18.12 -26.97 -7.51
CA ARG A 256 -18.75 -27.49 -8.73
C ARG A 256 -19.04 -26.34 -9.69
N GLU A 257 -19.71 -25.28 -9.23
CA GLU A 257 -19.99 -24.09 -10.04
C GLU A 257 -18.71 -23.45 -10.59
N PHE A 258 -17.65 -23.36 -9.76
CA PHE A 258 -16.35 -22.85 -10.22
C PHE A 258 -15.73 -23.70 -11.35
N LYS A 259 -15.85 -25.03 -11.26
CA LYS A 259 -15.39 -25.94 -12.33
C LYS A 259 -16.24 -25.82 -13.59
N GLU A 260 -17.54 -25.60 -13.46
CA GLU A 260 -18.44 -25.39 -14.60
C GLU A 260 -18.08 -24.13 -15.38
N LEU A 261 -17.73 -23.03 -14.70
CA LEU A 261 -17.20 -21.81 -15.34
C LEU A 261 -15.97 -22.10 -16.22
N LYS A 262 -15.10 -22.99 -15.75
CA LYS A 262 -13.88 -23.40 -16.48
C LYS A 262 -14.21 -24.23 -17.73
N GLU A 263 -15.18 -25.14 -17.62
CA GLU A 263 -15.60 -25.98 -18.75
C GLU A 263 -16.36 -25.19 -19.82
N LEU A 264 -17.16 -24.20 -19.43
CA LEU A 264 -17.86 -23.32 -20.37
C LEU A 264 -16.89 -22.57 -21.29
N LYS A 265 -15.81 -22.00 -20.73
CA LYS A 265 -14.77 -21.34 -21.53
C LYS A 265 -14.00 -22.32 -22.41
N ARG A 266 -13.73 -23.55 -21.94
CA ARG A 266 -13.03 -24.59 -22.73
C ARG A 266 -13.81 -25.01 -23.97
N ILE A 267 -15.12 -25.14 -23.85
CA ILE A 267 -15.99 -25.64 -24.92
C ILE A 267 -16.44 -24.49 -25.86
N GLN A 268 -16.03 -23.23 -25.60
CA GLN A 268 -16.53 -22.02 -26.29
C GLN A 268 -18.07 -21.98 -26.33
N ARG A 269 -18.70 -22.51 -25.29
CA ARG A 269 -20.15 -22.55 -25.19
C ARG A 269 -20.58 -21.28 -24.50
N ASP A 270 -21.28 -20.42 -25.22
CA ASP A 270 -21.96 -19.31 -24.56
C ASP A 270 -22.91 -19.89 -23.50
N PRO A 271 -22.77 -19.49 -22.24
CA PRO A 271 -23.69 -19.95 -21.22
C PRO A 271 -25.09 -19.50 -21.64
N ARG A 272 -26.12 -20.30 -21.31
CA ARG A 272 -27.52 -19.89 -21.46
C ARG A 272 -27.86 -18.90 -20.35
N CYS A 273 -27.12 -17.79 -20.33
CA CYS A 273 -27.21 -16.72 -19.35
C CYS A 273 -27.52 -15.39 -20.06
N THR A 274 -28.36 -14.56 -19.44
CA THR A 274 -28.42 -13.13 -19.77
C THR A 274 -27.36 -12.39 -18.97
N ASP A 275 -27.20 -11.08 -19.22
CA ASP A 275 -26.31 -10.22 -18.41
C ASP A 275 -26.58 -10.39 -16.91
N TRP A 276 -27.83 -10.67 -16.55
CA TRP A 276 -28.35 -10.70 -15.19
C TRP A 276 -28.67 -12.10 -14.65
N PHE A 277 -28.66 -13.18 -15.44
CA PHE A 277 -29.16 -14.49 -14.98
C PHE A 277 -28.47 -15.69 -15.63
N CYS A 278 -28.24 -16.79 -14.92
CA CYS A 278 -27.86 -18.08 -15.51
C CYS A 278 -28.67 -19.24 -14.94
N VAL A 279 -29.29 -20.00 -15.85
CA VAL A 279 -30.11 -21.17 -15.55
C VAL A 279 -29.22 -22.32 -15.04
N ALA A 280 -29.47 -22.84 -13.83
CA ALA A 280 -29.26 -24.25 -13.56
C ALA A 280 -30.59 -24.96 -13.76
N ASP A 281 -30.67 -25.78 -14.81
CA ASP A 281 -31.76 -26.72 -15.10
C ASP A 281 -33.17 -26.30 -14.61
N THR A 282 -33.68 -25.18 -15.14
CA THR A 282 -35.08 -24.79 -14.94
C THR A 282 -35.91 -25.14 -16.16
N ALA A 283 -37.16 -25.49 -15.92
CA ALA A 283 -38.09 -25.86 -16.97
C ALA A 283 -38.28 -24.76 -18.03
N PHE A 284 -38.12 -23.49 -17.65
CA PHE A 284 -38.16 -22.34 -18.55
C PHE A 284 -37.19 -21.24 -18.11
N GLN A 285 -36.85 -20.32 -19.02
CA GLN A 285 -35.91 -19.22 -18.77
C GLN A 285 -36.63 -18.07 -18.05
N TYR A 286 -35.93 -17.35 -17.18
CA TYR A 286 -36.48 -16.16 -16.51
C TYR A 286 -35.39 -15.14 -16.20
N GLU A 287 -35.79 -13.91 -15.90
CA GLU A 287 -34.95 -12.79 -15.50
C GLU A 287 -35.73 -12.01 -14.44
N VAL A 288 -35.14 -11.83 -13.25
CA VAL A 288 -35.75 -11.11 -12.11
C VAL A 288 -34.86 -9.93 -11.77
N ASP A 289 -35.39 -8.73 -11.92
CA ASP A 289 -34.78 -7.46 -11.54
C ASP A 289 -35.44 -6.91 -10.25
N ILE A 290 -35.01 -5.74 -9.78
CA ILE A 290 -35.55 -5.08 -8.59
C ILE A 290 -37.03 -4.67 -8.72
N ASP A 291 -37.52 -4.48 -9.95
CA ASP A 291 -38.88 -4.02 -10.23
C ASP A 291 -39.57 -4.74 -11.39
N SER A 292 -38.92 -5.74 -12.01
CA SER A 292 -39.44 -6.42 -13.18
C SER A 292 -39.11 -7.90 -13.19
N VAL A 293 -40.02 -8.70 -13.76
CA VAL A 293 -39.81 -10.13 -14.00
C VAL A 293 -40.14 -10.43 -15.44
N ARG A 294 -39.25 -11.16 -16.11
CA ARG A 294 -39.47 -11.73 -17.43
C ARG A 294 -39.37 -13.24 -17.33
N ALA A 295 -40.25 -13.96 -18.01
CA ALA A 295 -40.19 -15.40 -18.16
C ALA A 295 -40.39 -15.80 -19.63
N ASP A 296 -39.68 -16.83 -20.09
CA ASP A 296 -39.71 -17.39 -21.44
C ASP A 296 -39.71 -18.92 -21.39
N TRP A 297 -40.84 -19.51 -21.79
CA TRP A 297 -41.10 -20.95 -21.79
C TRP A 297 -41.22 -21.52 -23.21
N SER A 298 -40.71 -20.81 -24.22
CA SER A 298 -40.69 -21.24 -25.62
C SER A 298 -40.05 -22.61 -25.82
N GLN A 299 -38.98 -22.92 -25.08
CA GLN A 299 -38.23 -24.18 -25.21
C GLN A 299 -38.89 -25.38 -24.53
N TYR A 300 -39.83 -25.16 -23.60
CA TYR A 300 -40.45 -26.23 -22.82
C TYR A 300 -41.69 -26.83 -23.48
N PHE A 301 -42.48 -25.98 -24.14
CA PHE A 301 -43.74 -26.38 -24.74
C PHE A 301 -43.62 -26.41 -26.27
N THR A 302 -43.33 -27.58 -26.84
CA THR A 302 -43.27 -27.77 -28.30
C THR A 302 -44.61 -27.49 -28.98
N GLU A 303 -44.57 -26.97 -30.20
CA GLU A 303 -45.75 -26.54 -30.98
C GLU A 303 -46.79 -27.67 -31.18
N ASN A 304 -46.36 -28.92 -31.15
CA ASN A 304 -47.22 -30.08 -31.44
C ASN A 304 -48.04 -30.58 -30.23
N ALA A 305 -47.93 -29.96 -29.05
CA ALA A 305 -48.53 -30.48 -27.81
C ALA A 305 -49.98 -30.03 -27.53
N GLY A 306 -50.58 -29.22 -28.41
CA GLY A 306 -52.02 -28.88 -28.38
C GLY A 306 -52.46 -27.89 -27.29
N TYR A 307 -51.55 -27.03 -26.81
CA TYR A 307 -51.86 -25.97 -25.85
C TYR A 307 -52.64 -24.82 -26.51
N HIS A 308 -53.65 -24.31 -25.79
CA HIS A 308 -54.51 -23.21 -26.23
C HIS A 308 -54.06 -21.86 -25.69
N HIS A 309 -53.74 -21.83 -24.39
CA HIS A 309 -53.31 -20.60 -23.72
C HIS A 309 -52.45 -20.90 -22.49
N PHE A 310 -51.75 -19.86 -22.04
CA PHE A 310 -50.90 -19.84 -20.88
C PHE A 310 -51.35 -18.75 -19.91
N GLU A 311 -51.19 -19.04 -18.62
CA GLU A 311 -51.32 -18.09 -17.53
C GLU A 311 -50.07 -18.17 -16.66
N TRP A 312 -49.62 -17.05 -16.12
CA TRP A 312 -48.47 -17.04 -15.24
C TRP A 312 -48.70 -16.16 -14.01
N ALA A 313 -48.07 -16.51 -12.90
CA ALA A 313 -48.14 -15.83 -11.63
C ALA A 313 -46.76 -15.76 -10.98
N ILE A 314 -46.61 -14.85 -10.03
CA ILE A 314 -45.41 -14.72 -9.21
C ILE A 314 -45.85 -14.72 -7.74
N GLY A 315 -45.17 -15.51 -6.92
CA GLY A 315 -45.45 -15.54 -5.49
C GLY A 315 -44.22 -15.75 -4.62
N THR A 316 -44.40 -15.66 -3.30
CA THR A 316 -43.36 -15.94 -2.31
C THR A 316 -43.19 -17.44 -2.05
N GLY A 317 -44.24 -18.24 -2.29
CA GLY A 317 -44.22 -19.72 -2.23
C GLY A 317 -44.57 -20.42 -3.54
N GLU A 318 -44.33 -21.74 -3.60
CA GLU A 318 -44.65 -22.56 -4.79
C GLU A 318 -46.16 -22.58 -5.07
N GLY A 319 -46.57 -22.10 -6.24
CA GLY A 319 -47.99 -22.03 -6.64
C GLY A 319 -48.75 -20.83 -6.04
N GLU A 320 -48.09 -20.00 -5.22
CA GLU A 320 -48.66 -18.77 -4.70
C GLU A 320 -48.63 -17.65 -5.75
N SER A 321 -49.51 -16.66 -5.58
CA SER A 321 -49.70 -15.55 -6.52
C SER A 321 -49.86 -14.20 -5.80
N ASP A 322 -49.18 -14.05 -4.66
CA ASP A 322 -49.24 -12.89 -3.76
C ASP A 322 -48.45 -11.66 -4.28
N ILE A 323 -47.50 -11.87 -5.20
CA ILE A 323 -46.75 -10.79 -5.85
C ILE A 323 -47.41 -10.40 -7.18
N LEU A 324 -47.79 -11.38 -8.00
CA LEU A 324 -48.52 -11.21 -9.24
C LEU A 324 -49.59 -12.30 -9.36
N GLU A 325 -50.86 -11.89 -9.37
CA GLU A 325 -51.98 -12.79 -9.65
C GLU A 325 -51.89 -13.40 -11.06
N PHE A 326 -52.48 -14.59 -11.25
CA PHE A 326 -52.47 -15.30 -12.53
C PHE A 326 -52.95 -14.42 -13.67
N LYS A 327 -52.01 -14.07 -14.56
CA LYS A 327 -52.24 -13.22 -15.71
C LYS A 327 -52.31 -14.07 -16.97
N TYR A 328 -53.43 -13.94 -17.67
CA TYR A 328 -53.62 -14.52 -19.00
C TYR A 328 -52.69 -13.86 -20.02
N VAL A 329 -51.92 -14.67 -20.75
CA VAL A 329 -50.98 -14.22 -21.81
C VAL A 329 -51.28 -14.87 -23.17
N GLY A 330 -52.46 -15.46 -23.33
CA GLY A 330 -52.84 -16.09 -24.60
C GLY A 330 -51.89 -17.23 -24.98
N ASN A 331 -51.52 -17.31 -26.27
CA ASN A 331 -50.56 -18.30 -26.76
C ASN A 331 -49.11 -17.78 -26.75
N ASP A 332 -48.86 -16.60 -26.13
CA ASP A 332 -47.53 -16.04 -26.04
C ASP A 332 -46.63 -16.95 -25.20
N ARG A 333 -45.39 -17.11 -25.65
CA ARG A 333 -44.40 -18.02 -25.05
C ARG A 333 -43.42 -17.33 -24.12
N SER A 334 -43.63 -16.04 -23.89
CA SER A 334 -42.87 -15.22 -22.97
C SER A 334 -43.74 -14.11 -22.41
N ALA A 335 -43.48 -13.70 -21.18
CA ALA A 335 -44.15 -12.58 -20.56
C ALA A 335 -43.15 -11.70 -19.80
N ARG A 336 -43.47 -10.41 -19.68
CA ARG A 336 -42.75 -9.44 -18.85
C ARG A 336 -43.77 -8.65 -18.02
N VAL A 337 -43.43 -8.40 -16.77
CA VAL A 337 -44.12 -7.48 -15.89
C VAL A 337 -43.11 -6.49 -15.32
N ASN A 338 -43.50 -5.22 -15.20
CA ASN A 338 -42.71 -4.15 -14.61
C ASN A 338 -43.52 -3.50 -13.48
N GLY A 339 -42.85 -2.77 -12.58
CA GLY A 339 -43.49 -2.06 -11.47
C GLY A 339 -43.82 -2.96 -10.28
N LEU A 340 -43.14 -4.09 -10.14
CA LEU A 340 -43.21 -4.92 -8.93
C LEU A 340 -42.33 -4.31 -7.84
N ASP A 341 -42.64 -4.59 -6.57
CA ASP A 341 -41.74 -4.25 -5.46
C ASP A 341 -41.01 -5.51 -5.00
N LEU A 342 -39.87 -5.79 -5.63
CA LEU A 342 -39.01 -6.94 -5.29
C LEU A 342 -37.83 -6.54 -4.41
N ARG A 343 -37.81 -5.28 -3.94
CA ARG A 343 -36.76 -4.68 -3.11
C ARG A 343 -36.81 -5.25 -1.69
N GLY A 344 -36.20 -6.42 -1.52
CA GLY A 344 -36.13 -7.14 -0.24
C GLY A 344 -36.42 -8.64 -0.36
N LEU A 345 -36.90 -9.11 -1.51
CA LEU A 345 -37.10 -10.52 -1.77
C LEU A 345 -35.80 -11.15 -2.27
N HIS A 346 -35.34 -12.22 -1.62
CA HIS A 346 -34.19 -13.02 -2.05
C HIS A 346 -34.59 -14.08 -3.10
N GLU A 347 -35.84 -14.50 -3.06
CA GLU A 347 -36.41 -15.53 -3.93
C GLU A 347 -37.88 -15.25 -4.16
N CYS A 348 -38.36 -15.66 -5.33
CA CYS A 348 -39.77 -15.69 -5.70
C CYS A 348 -40.03 -16.96 -6.52
N TYR A 349 -41.28 -17.38 -6.62
CA TYR A 349 -41.71 -18.50 -7.43
C TYR A 349 -42.45 -17.98 -8.64
N ILE A 350 -42.00 -18.37 -9.83
CA ILE A 350 -42.72 -18.10 -11.08
C ILE A 350 -43.51 -19.35 -11.41
N THR A 351 -44.83 -19.25 -11.39
CA THR A 351 -45.75 -20.36 -11.70
C THR A 351 -46.40 -20.15 -13.05
N LEU A 352 -46.33 -21.16 -13.91
CA LEU A 352 -46.90 -21.16 -15.24
C LEU A 352 -47.95 -22.28 -15.35
N ARG A 353 -49.14 -21.92 -15.81
CA ARG A 353 -50.25 -22.84 -16.12
C ARG A 353 -50.45 -22.90 -17.63
N ALA A 354 -50.31 -24.10 -18.18
CA ALA A 354 -50.54 -24.37 -19.60
C ALA A 354 -51.85 -25.15 -19.78
N PHE A 355 -52.78 -24.60 -20.57
CA PHE A 355 -54.10 -25.18 -20.78
C PHE A 355 -54.21 -25.83 -22.15
N LYS A 356 -54.69 -27.08 -22.21
CA LYS A 356 -55.05 -27.76 -23.46
C LYS A 356 -56.55 -27.63 -23.70
N LYS A 357 -57.00 -27.68 -24.97
CA LYS A 357 -58.41 -27.45 -25.36
C LYS A 357 -59.43 -28.29 -24.56
N ASN A 358 -59.07 -29.51 -24.14
CA ASN A 358 -59.97 -30.44 -23.43
C ASN A 358 -59.32 -31.10 -22.18
N GLY A 359 -58.33 -30.46 -21.56
CA GLY A 359 -57.51 -31.08 -20.51
C GLY A 359 -57.38 -30.26 -19.23
N ARG A 360 -56.94 -30.92 -18.15
CA ARG A 360 -56.51 -30.23 -16.92
C ARG A 360 -55.30 -29.33 -17.23
N PRO A 361 -55.18 -28.15 -16.58
CA PRO A 361 -53.99 -27.33 -16.71
C PRO A 361 -52.76 -28.11 -16.23
N SER A 362 -51.68 -28.04 -16.99
CA SER A 362 -50.36 -28.45 -16.52
C SER A 362 -49.73 -27.25 -15.83
N GLU A 363 -49.45 -27.40 -14.55
CA GLU A 363 -48.82 -26.37 -13.74
C GLU A 363 -47.34 -26.70 -13.55
N ILE A 364 -46.50 -25.68 -13.70
CA ILE A 364 -45.07 -25.78 -13.46
C ILE A 364 -44.58 -24.53 -12.75
N SER A 365 -43.86 -24.74 -11.65
CA SER A 365 -43.34 -23.66 -10.82
C SER A 365 -41.82 -23.71 -10.82
N VAL A 366 -41.19 -22.55 -10.91
CA VAL A 366 -39.74 -22.39 -10.86
C VAL A 366 -39.40 -21.45 -9.73
N LYS A 367 -38.50 -21.90 -8.87
CA LYS A 367 -37.90 -21.06 -7.83
C LYS A 367 -36.87 -20.13 -8.48
N ALA A 368 -37.17 -18.84 -8.48
CA ALA A 368 -36.38 -17.77 -9.08
C ALA A 368 -35.68 -16.94 -8.01
N HIS A 369 -34.36 -16.87 -8.09
CA HIS A 369 -33.57 -16.01 -7.21
C HIS A 369 -33.47 -14.60 -7.79
N ALA A 370 -33.83 -13.59 -7.00
CA ALA A 370 -33.73 -12.20 -7.41
C ALA A 370 -32.28 -11.75 -7.27
N LEU A 371 -31.58 -11.53 -8.38
CA LEU A 371 -30.15 -11.16 -8.36
C LEU A 371 -29.92 -9.69 -8.00
N ARG A 372 -30.93 -8.96 -7.48
CA ARG A 372 -30.85 -7.56 -7.04
C ARG A 372 -30.15 -6.61 -8.04
N GLY A 373 -30.31 -6.84 -9.34
CA GLY A 373 -29.59 -6.07 -10.35
C GLY A 373 -28.08 -6.32 -10.35
N GLN A 374 -27.62 -7.53 -10.00
CA GLN A 374 -26.24 -7.99 -10.16
C GLN A 374 -26.07 -8.86 -11.40
N GLN A 375 -25.01 -8.58 -12.15
CA GLN A 375 -24.68 -9.38 -13.32
C GLN A 375 -24.31 -10.80 -12.90
N CYS A 376 -24.73 -11.78 -13.70
CA CYS A 376 -24.48 -13.18 -13.40
C CYS A 376 -22.97 -13.47 -13.26
N VAL A 377 -22.62 -14.44 -12.39
CA VAL A 377 -21.23 -14.91 -12.22
C VAL A 377 -20.56 -15.29 -13.55
N HIS A 378 -21.30 -15.81 -14.52
CA HIS A 378 -20.78 -16.15 -15.86
C HIS A 378 -20.37 -14.94 -16.69
N SER A 379 -21.05 -13.81 -16.48
CA SER A 379 -20.74 -12.53 -17.12
C SER A 379 -19.61 -11.80 -16.37
N ARG A 380 -19.50 -12.01 -15.05
CA ARG A 380 -18.60 -11.30 -14.14
C ARG A 380 -17.25 -11.96 -13.93
N LEU A 381 -17.20 -13.29 -13.84
CA LEU A 381 -16.01 -14.08 -13.53
C LEU A 381 -15.60 -14.91 -14.74
N VAL A 382 -14.37 -14.73 -15.19
CA VAL A 382 -13.79 -15.44 -16.34
C VAL A 382 -12.65 -16.31 -15.85
N VAL A 383 -12.81 -17.63 -16.00
CA VAL A 383 -11.82 -18.64 -15.58
C VAL A 383 -11.23 -19.31 -16.82
N GLY A 384 -9.92 -19.19 -17.02
CA GLY A 384 -9.20 -19.98 -18.02
C GLY A 384 -7.76 -19.55 -18.22
N ASP A 385 -7.03 -20.33 -19.01
CA ASP A 385 -5.60 -20.12 -19.28
C ASP A 385 -4.73 -20.12 -18.01
N GLY A 386 -5.21 -20.77 -16.94
CA GLY A 386 -4.57 -20.79 -15.61
C GLY A 386 -4.83 -19.54 -14.75
N PHE A 387 -5.72 -18.66 -15.19
CA PHE A 387 -6.07 -17.43 -14.47
C PHE A 387 -7.57 -17.31 -14.21
N VAL A 388 -7.89 -16.57 -13.16
CA VAL A 388 -9.22 -16.09 -12.84
C VAL A 388 -9.19 -14.57 -12.99
N SER A 389 -10.19 -14.01 -13.66
CA SER A 389 -10.36 -12.56 -13.77
C SER A 389 -11.80 -12.15 -13.50
N ILE A 390 -11.98 -11.01 -12.87
CA ILE A 390 -13.28 -10.44 -12.57
C ILE A 390 -13.45 -9.14 -13.36
N LYS A 391 -14.62 -8.90 -13.94
CA LYS A 391 -14.94 -7.58 -14.50
C LYS A 391 -15.11 -6.56 -13.36
N ARG A 392 -15.23 -5.26 -13.65
CA ARG A 392 -15.54 -4.26 -12.62
C ARG A 392 -17.04 -4.03 -12.42
N GLY A 393 -17.90 -4.55 -13.31
CA GLY A 393 -19.33 -4.21 -13.31
C GLY A 393 -19.56 -2.81 -13.85
N GLU A 394 -20.60 -2.13 -13.36
CA GLU A 394 -20.99 -0.79 -13.80
C GLU A 394 -19.93 0.26 -13.48
N CYS A 395 -19.47 0.31 -12.23
CA CYS A 395 -18.34 1.13 -11.83
C CYS A 395 -17.53 0.48 -10.70
N ILE A 396 -16.28 0.93 -10.53
CA ILE A 396 -15.38 0.35 -9.52
C ILE A 396 -15.81 0.68 -8.08
N ARG A 397 -16.53 1.78 -7.87
CA ARG A 397 -17.05 2.17 -6.55
C ARG A 397 -18.05 1.12 -6.05
N MET A 398 -19.07 0.83 -6.85
CA MET A 398 -20.04 -0.22 -6.55
C MET A 398 -19.38 -1.59 -6.34
N PHE A 399 -18.28 -1.87 -7.02
CA PHE A 399 -17.51 -3.09 -6.80
C PHE A 399 -16.88 -3.15 -5.40
N PHE A 400 -16.30 -2.05 -4.91
CA PHE A 400 -15.73 -2.01 -3.57
C PHE A 400 -16.80 -1.95 -2.48
N GLU A 401 -17.89 -1.21 -2.70
CA GLU A 401 -19.03 -1.15 -1.79
C GLU A 401 -19.68 -2.53 -1.65
N HIS A 402 -19.93 -3.24 -2.76
CA HIS A 402 -20.44 -4.62 -2.72
C HIS A 402 -19.51 -5.57 -1.96
N ALA A 403 -18.19 -5.40 -2.11
CA ALA A 403 -17.23 -6.19 -1.35
C ALA A 403 -17.18 -5.81 0.13
N GLU A 404 -17.42 -4.55 0.51
CA GLU A 404 -17.60 -4.15 1.92
C GLU A 404 -18.88 -4.74 2.50
N GLU A 405 -20.01 -4.63 1.80
CA GLU A 405 -21.29 -5.22 2.22
C GLU A 405 -21.17 -6.75 2.39
N ALA A 406 -20.52 -7.43 1.43
CA ALA A 406 -20.25 -8.85 1.53
C ALA A 406 -19.30 -9.22 2.68
N GLU A 407 -18.37 -8.34 3.09
CA GLU A 407 -17.54 -8.54 4.29
C GLU A 407 -18.31 -8.25 5.58
N GLU A 408 -19.19 -7.26 5.61
CA GLU A 408 -19.98 -6.89 6.79
C GLU A 408 -21.08 -7.91 7.08
N GLU A 409 -21.78 -8.42 6.05
CA GLU A 409 -22.68 -9.56 6.16
C GLU A 409 -21.98 -10.83 6.71
N GLU A 410 -20.64 -10.90 6.61
CA GLU A 410 -19.83 -11.97 7.19
C GLU A 410 -19.46 -11.74 8.66
N ASP A 411 -19.37 -10.47 9.08
CA ASP A 411 -18.91 -10.01 10.40
C ASP A 411 -20.07 -9.77 11.41
N GLU A 412 -21.34 -9.75 10.99
CA GLU A 412 -22.48 -9.56 11.89
C GLU A 412 -22.57 -10.65 12.99
N VAL A 413 -22.16 -10.28 14.20
CA VAL A 413 -22.43 -11.02 15.44
C VAL A 413 -23.85 -10.67 15.89
N LEU A 414 -24.76 -11.64 15.86
CA LEU A 414 -26.09 -11.47 16.47
C LEU A 414 -25.93 -11.25 17.98
N ILE A 415 -26.23 -10.04 18.44
CA ILE A 415 -26.36 -9.69 19.86
C ILE A 415 -27.82 -9.96 20.25
N ASP A 416 -28.06 -10.65 21.36
CA ASP A 416 -29.43 -10.83 21.85
C ASP A 416 -30.05 -9.52 22.37
N LYS A 417 -31.35 -9.53 22.68
CA LYS A 417 -32.05 -8.33 23.21
C LYS A 417 -31.54 -7.87 24.57
N ASP A 418 -30.70 -8.67 25.22
CA ASP A 418 -30.13 -8.42 26.55
C ASP A 418 -28.66 -7.97 26.48
N GLY A 419 -28.09 -7.81 25.27
CA GLY A 419 -26.75 -7.27 25.06
C GLY A 419 -25.61 -8.28 25.20
N ASN A 420 -25.90 -9.59 25.23
CA ASN A 420 -24.87 -10.63 25.31
C ASN A 420 -24.47 -11.15 23.92
N GLU A 421 -23.16 -11.38 23.76
CA GLU A 421 -22.61 -12.15 22.64
C GLU A 421 -23.04 -13.61 22.79
N LEU A 422 -23.73 -14.16 21.79
CA LEU A 422 -24.08 -15.58 21.79
C LEU A 422 -22.80 -16.41 21.65
N ASP A 423 -22.32 -16.95 22.77
CA ASP A 423 -21.22 -17.93 22.79
C ASP A 423 -21.59 -19.14 21.94
N GLY A 424 -20.59 -19.65 21.23
CA GLY A 424 -20.78 -20.44 20.04
C GLY A 424 -21.49 -21.76 20.28
N GLU A 425 -22.75 -21.86 19.85
CA GLU A 425 -23.29 -23.05 19.19
C GLU A 425 -24.58 -22.70 18.42
N CYS A 426 -24.49 -22.78 17.09
CA CYS A 426 -25.61 -23.08 16.20
C CYS A 426 -26.80 -22.09 16.08
N LEU A 427 -26.57 -20.77 15.91
CA LEU A 427 -27.64 -19.84 15.43
C LEU A 427 -27.14 -18.76 14.46
N ARG A 428 -26.08 -18.99 13.66
CA ARG A 428 -25.85 -18.17 12.47
C ARG A 428 -26.80 -18.68 11.37
N PRO A 429 -27.73 -17.90 10.82
CA PRO A 429 -28.37 -18.26 9.55
C PRO A 429 -27.31 -18.10 8.46
N GLN A 430 -26.35 -19.03 8.38
CA GLN A 430 -25.43 -19.06 7.27
C GLN A 430 -26.26 -19.28 6.01
N LYS A 431 -26.21 -18.35 5.06
CA LYS A 431 -26.73 -18.55 3.70
C LYS A 431 -26.06 -19.80 3.13
N HIS A 432 -26.69 -20.96 3.29
CA HIS A 432 -26.14 -22.22 2.82
C HIS A 432 -26.25 -22.26 1.31
N ALA A 433 -25.13 -22.48 0.61
CA ALA A 433 -25.08 -22.72 -0.83
C ALA A 433 -25.64 -24.11 -1.19
N LYS A 434 -26.92 -24.35 -0.89
CA LYS A 434 -27.62 -25.62 -1.14
C LYS A 434 -28.03 -25.78 -2.61
N SER A 435 -28.42 -24.68 -3.26
CA SER A 435 -28.73 -24.65 -4.69
C SER A 435 -27.54 -24.15 -5.52
N PRO A 436 -27.49 -24.50 -6.82
CA PRO A 436 -26.52 -23.92 -7.76
C PRO A 436 -26.55 -22.39 -7.77
N GLU A 437 -27.73 -21.77 -7.66
CA GLU A 437 -27.90 -20.31 -7.66
C GLU A 437 -27.22 -19.67 -6.46
N LEU A 438 -27.49 -20.18 -5.25
CA LEU A 438 -26.86 -19.71 -4.01
C LEU A 438 -25.35 -19.99 -3.99
N ALA A 439 -24.92 -21.09 -4.64
CA ALA A 439 -23.51 -21.39 -4.81
C ALA A 439 -22.80 -20.40 -5.75
N ARG A 440 -23.47 -19.96 -6.81
CA ARG A 440 -22.97 -18.93 -7.74
C ARG A 440 -22.94 -17.54 -7.11
N GLU A 441 -23.97 -17.17 -6.35
CA GLU A 441 -24.02 -15.93 -5.57
C GLU A 441 -22.84 -15.87 -4.59
N PHE A 442 -22.70 -16.90 -3.74
CA PHE A 442 -21.57 -16.99 -2.82
C PHE A 442 -20.21 -16.93 -3.52
N LEU A 443 -20.07 -17.62 -4.66
CA LEU A 443 -18.83 -17.61 -5.44
C LEU A 443 -18.49 -16.19 -5.94
N LEU A 444 -19.50 -15.43 -6.39
CA LEU A 444 -19.33 -14.06 -6.86
C LEU A 444 -18.99 -13.11 -5.71
N ASP A 445 -19.65 -13.23 -4.56
CA ASP A 445 -19.34 -12.44 -3.37
C ASP A 445 -17.91 -12.71 -2.91
N ALA A 446 -17.57 -13.98 -2.71
CA ALA A 446 -16.23 -14.39 -2.32
C ALA A 446 -15.17 -13.89 -3.33
N ALA A 447 -15.46 -13.97 -4.64
CA ALA A 447 -14.55 -13.44 -5.65
C ALA A 447 -14.40 -11.92 -5.56
N THR A 448 -15.50 -11.18 -5.41
CA THR A 448 -15.50 -9.73 -5.30
C THR A 448 -14.64 -9.28 -4.12
N VAL A 449 -14.79 -9.94 -2.97
CA VAL A 449 -13.98 -9.65 -1.79
C VAL A 449 -12.50 -10.02 -2.00
N ILE A 450 -12.20 -11.21 -2.53
CA ILE A 450 -10.81 -11.65 -2.79
C ILE A 450 -10.08 -10.66 -3.72
N PHE A 451 -10.78 -10.14 -4.73
CA PHE A 451 -10.21 -9.15 -5.65
C PHE A 451 -10.11 -7.75 -5.02
N LYS A 452 -11.05 -7.34 -4.15
CA LYS A 452 -10.88 -6.14 -3.30
C LYS A 452 -9.62 -6.26 -2.44
N GLU A 453 -9.44 -7.36 -1.71
CA GLU A 453 -8.24 -7.62 -0.90
C GLU A 453 -6.94 -7.57 -1.72
N GLN A 454 -6.97 -8.02 -2.98
CA GLN A 454 -5.82 -7.90 -3.89
C GLN A 454 -5.49 -6.44 -4.21
N VAL A 455 -6.51 -5.60 -4.46
CA VAL A 455 -6.33 -4.16 -4.66
C VAL A 455 -5.80 -3.49 -3.39
N GLU A 456 -6.38 -3.82 -2.23
CA GLU A 456 -5.91 -3.30 -0.94
C GLU A 456 -4.46 -3.68 -0.66
N LYS A 457 -4.10 -4.94 -0.94
CA LYS A 457 -2.72 -5.42 -0.80
C LYS A 457 -1.78 -4.61 -1.71
N ALA A 458 -2.14 -4.40 -2.97
CA ALA A 458 -1.34 -3.61 -3.89
C ALA A 458 -1.18 -2.14 -3.44
N PHE A 459 -2.24 -1.54 -2.91
CA PHE A 459 -2.18 -0.21 -2.30
C PHE A 459 -1.24 -0.17 -1.10
N ARG A 460 -1.40 -1.10 -0.14
CA ARG A 460 -0.56 -1.19 1.07
C ARG A 460 0.90 -1.43 0.70
N ASP A 461 1.17 -2.32 -0.25
CA ASP A 461 2.51 -2.62 -0.73
C ASP A 461 3.12 -1.37 -1.37
N GLY A 462 2.42 -0.68 -2.28
CA GLY A 462 2.90 0.54 -2.92
C GLY A 462 3.22 1.65 -1.91
N THR A 463 2.32 1.90 -0.97
CA THR A 463 2.47 2.89 0.08
C THR A 463 3.62 2.54 1.03
N ALA A 464 3.73 1.27 1.44
CA ALA A 464 4.82 0.80 2.28
C ALA A 464 6.19 0.94 1.61
N HIS A 465 6.29 0.67 0.30
CA HIS A 465 7.53 0.88 -0.46
C HIS A 465 7.91 2.37 -0.50
N GLN A 466 6.95 3.27 -0.72
CA GLN A 466 7.20 4.71 -0.74
C GLN A 466 7.65 5.24 0.63
N ASN A 467 6.97 4.80 1.70
CA ASN A 467 7.34 5.15 3.06
C ASN A 467 8.74 4.63 3.42
N ALA A 468 9.02 3.33 3.15
CA ALA A 468 10.32 2.74 3.41
C ALA A 468 11.45 3.43 2.63
N HIS A 469 11.22 3.75 1.35
CA HIS A 469 12.19 4.51 0.57
C HIS A 469 12.47 5.89 1.17
N SER A 470 11.44 6.59 1.64
CA SER A 470 11.59 7.89 2.29
C SER A 470 12.38 7.77 3.61
N ILE A 471 12.02 6.80 4.47
CA ILE A 471 12.78 6.49 5.70
C ILE A 471 14.24 6.20 5.38
N PHE A 472 14.51 5.37 4.37
CA PHE A 472 15.88 5.03 3.97
C PHE A 472 16.70 6.27 3.62
N VAL A 473 16.15 7.16 2.79
CA VAL A 473 16.82 8.39 2.35
C VAL A 473 17.03 9.34 3.53
N CYS A 474 15.98 9.58 4.31
CA CYS A 474 16.03 10.51 5.44
C CYS A 474 16.99 10.03 6.53
N LEU A 475 16.89 8.76 6.96
CA LEU A 475 17.77 8.18 7.97
C LEU A 475 19.23 8.17 7.53
N SER A 476 19.49 7.78 6.27
CA SER A 476 20.87 7.80 5.75
C SER A 476 21.44 9.22 5.73
N SER A 477 20.62 10.20 5.33
CA SER A 477 21.00 11.61 5.31
C SER A 477 21.25 12.15 6.71
N GLU A 478 20.40 11.82 7.68
CA GLU A 478 20.50 12.23 9.08
C GLU A 478 21.79 11.70 9.72
N LEU A 479 22.11 10.41 9.52
CA LEU A 479 23.35 9.81 10.01
C LEU A 479 24.60 10.45 9.40
N LEU A 480 24.55 10.85 8.12
CA LEU A 480 25.65 11.56 7.46
C LEU A 480 25.81 12.98 8.01
N GLU A 481 24.70 13.67 8.25
CA GLU A 481 24.68 14.98 8.87
C GLU A 481 25.25 14.95 10.29
N GLN A 482 24.82 13.99 11.11
CA GLN A 482 25.34 13.77 12.46
C GLN A 482 26.85 13.54 12.46
N ARG A 483 27.40 12.79 11.50
CA ARG A 483 28.86 12.58 11.40
C ARG A 483 29.62 13.88 11.15
N VAL A 484 29.12 14.76 10.28
CA VAL A 484 29.72 16.08 10.05
C VAL A 484 29.64 16.93 11.31
N HIS A 485 28.46 16.94 11.95
CA HIS A 485 28.22 17.72 13.15
C HIS A 485 29.14 17.29 14.31
N ILE A 486 29.24 15.98 14.58
CA ILE A 486 30.10 15.41 15.62
C ILE A 486 31.56 15.72 15.33
N ALA A 487 32.03 15.49 14.10
CA ALA A 487 33.42 15.75 13.74
C ALA A 487 33.80 17.23 13.86
N CYS A 488 32.91 18.15 13.44
CA CYS A 488 33.12 19.58 13.62
C CYS A 488 33.17 19.96 15.10
N LYS A 489 32.24 19.41 15.91
CA LYS A 489 32.20 19.64 17.37
C LYS A 489 33.46 19.15 18.08
N GLU A 490 33.97 18.00 17.69
CA GLU A 490 35.22 17.44 18.22
C GLU A 490 36.42 18.33 17.88
N ILE A 491 36.55 18.80 16.63
CA ILE A 491 37.65 19.70 16.25
C ILE A 491 37.57 21.02 17.01
N VAL A 492 36.39 21.66 17.05
CA VAL A 492 36.19 22.90 17.81
C VAL A 492 36.50 22.72 19.29
N THR A 493 36.20 21.54 19.86
CA THR A 493 36.52 21.22 21.25
C THR A 493 38.02 21.03 21.45
N LEU A 494 38.71 20.33 20.53
CA LEU A 494 40.16 20.15 20.57
C LEU A 494 40.92 21.47 20.44
N GLU A 495 40.47 22.38 19.58
CA GLU A 495 41.05 23.72 19.45
C GLU A 495 40.95 24.52 20.75
N LYS A 496 39.80 24.44 21.44
CA LYS A 496 39.62 25.07 22.76
C LYS A 496 40.55 24.46 23.81
N GLN A 497 40.70 23.13 23.82
CA GLN A 497 41.61 22.45 24.74
C GLN A 497 43.08 22.82 24.50
N ASN A 498 43.51 22.89 23.23
CA ASN A 498 44.88 23.31 22.89
C ASN A 498 45.17 24.76 23.32
N LYS A 499 44.23 25.68 23.13
CA LYS A 499 44.37 27.07 23.61
C LYS A 499 44.55 27.14 25.13
N LEU A 500 43.78 26.37 25.88
CA LEU A 500 43.93 26.30 27.34
C LEU A 500 45.29 25.74 27.76
N LEU A 501 45.80 24.72 27.05
CA LEU A 501 47.13 24.17 27.30
C LEU A 501 48.23 25.20 26.98
N GLU A 502 48.11 25.94 25.87
CA GLU A 502 49.06 27.00 25.51
C GLU A 502 49.09 28.14 26.55
N GLU A 503 47.93 28.51 27.10
CA GLU A 503 47.81 29.49 28.18
C GLU A 503 48.46 28.97 29.48
N GLU A 504 48.24 27.71 29.85
CA GLU A 504 48.86 27.09 31.02
C GLU A 504 50.40 27.00 30.88
N GLU A 505 50.91 26.62 29.70
CA GLU A 505 52.35 26.61 29.42
C GLU A 505 52.96 28.02 29.49
N LYS A 506 52.23 29.03 29.01
CA LYS A 506 52.65 30.42 29.10
C LYS A 506 52.73 30.87 30.56
N GLU A 507 51.71 30.57 31.38
CA GLU A 507 51.70 30.91 32.81
C GLU A 507 52.85 30.22 33.56
N LYS A 508 53.12 28.93 33.27
CA LYS A 508 54.26 28.20 33.85
C LYS A 508 55.60 28.86 33.49
N ARG A 509 55.80 29.23 32.21
CA ARG A 509 57.01 29.95 31.78
C ARG A 509 57.17 31.29 32.50
N GLU A 510 56.09 32.06 32.64
CA GLU A 510 56.11 33.33 33.37
C GLU A 510 56.43 33.13 34.87
N GLU A 511 55.93 32.05 35.48
CA GLU A 511 56.23 31.70 36.87
C GLU A 511 57.71 31.29 37.06
N GLU A 512 58.26 30.49 36.14
CA GLU A 512 59.67 30.10 36.14
C GLU A 512 60.59 31.31 35.97
N GLU A 513 60.27 32.22 35.04
CA GLU A 513 61.00 33.48 34.89
C GLU A 513 60.97 34.32 36.19
N ARG A 514 59.81 34.40 36.85
CA ARG A 514 59.69 35.10 38.14
C ARG A 514 60.55 34.44 39.22
N LYS A 515 60.62 33.10 39.26
CA LYS A 515 61.48 32.34 40.19
C LYS A 515 62.97 32.59 39.90
N GLU A 516 63.38 32.58 38.63
CA GLU A 516 64.78 32.83 38.26
C GLU A 516 65.21 34.27 38.54
N ARG A 517 64.36 35.26 38.23
CA ARG A 517 64.62 36.68 38.61
C ARG A 517 64.80 36.83 40.12
N LYS A 518 64.04 36.10 40.95
CA LYS A 518 64.21 36.09 42.42
C LYS A 518 65.57 35.49 42.81
N ARG A 519 65.97 34.36 42.20
CA ARG A 519 67.27 33.71 42.44
C ARG A 519 68.45 34.60 42.05
N ILE A 520 68.39 35.28 40.91
CA ILE A 520 69.42 36.23 40.48
C ILE A 520 69.54 37.38 41.48
N LYS A 521 68.41 38.00 41.87
CA LYS A 521 68.40 39.07 42.89
C LYS A 521 69.00 38.62 44.22
N GLU A 522 68.74 37.38 44.65
CA GLU A 522 69.38 36.83 45.85
C GLU A 522 70.89 36.61 45.69
N ARG A 523 71.34 36.09 44.53
CA ARG A 523 72.77 35.92 44.24
C ARG A 523 73.51 37.26 44.24
N GLU A 524 72.94 38.30 43.62
CA GLU A 524 73.48 39.66 43.66
C GLU A 524 73.56 40.21 45.09
N LYS A 525 72.50 40.05 45.89
CA LYS A 525 72.51 40.46 47.31
C LYS A 525 73.63 39.74 48.09
N LYS A 526 73.83 38.44 47.86
CA LYS A 526 74.91 37.66 48.48
C LYS A 526 76.29 38.16 48.04
N LEU A 527 76.47 38.49 46.75
CA LEU A 527 77.72 39.04 46.22
C LEU A 527 78.05 40.40 46.84
N ARG A 528 77.08 41.32 46.88
CA ARG A 528 77.24 42.63 47.54
C ARG A 528 77.60 42.51 49.02
N ARG A 529 77.05 41.52 49.72
CA ARG A 529 77.43 41.24 51.12
C ARG A 529 78.88 40.75 51.23
N LYS A 530 79.33 39.89 50.32
CA LYS A 530 80.73 39.41 50.29
C LYS A 530 81.72 40.52 49.94
N GLU A 531 81.37 41.43 49.04
CA GLU A 531 82.21 42.60 48.71
C GLU A 531 82.34 43.58 49.87
N ARG A 532 81.30 43.76 50.70
CA ARG A 532 81.37 44.60 51.92
C ARG A 532 82.18 43.99 53.07
N LEU A 533 82.49 42.69 53.00
CA LEU A 533 83.26 41.95 54.01
C LEU A 533 84.74 41.79 53.62
N LYS A 534 85.11 42.21 52.40
CA LYS A 534 86.48 42.43 51.98
C LYS A 534 86.81 43.91 52.16
#